data_AF-A0A940ZJX5-F1
#
_entry.id   AF-A0A940ZJX5-F1
#
_cell.length_a   1.000
_cell.length_b   1.000
_cell.length_c   1.000
_cell.angle_alpha   90.00
_cell.angle_beta   90.00
_cell.angle_gamma   90.00
#
_symmetry.space_group_name_H-M   'P 1'
#
loop_
_entity.id
_entity.type
_entity.pdbx_description
1 polymer ?
#
loop_
_entity_poly.entity_id
_entity_poly.type
_entity_poly.pdbx_seq_one_letter_code
_entity_poly.pdbx_strand_id
1 'polypeptide(L)'
;MNDATYTLKMFFSLGGKPSPEVKSKMERNDPALLLREKISATMGKNGWSAASEEIYKKATDLLDISVSDVLLGAWNKYQALKKYLDKEKYPSTQSILVPLSEHTVKSEHNPHVEILVNDEPVGKITFQIALTFTVRGAILIVQDGKIRGFKTGEIRGKGTLKCEGLLLLEQDFRAIPLPGSVDLGDGIPIAE
;
A
#
# COMPACT_ATOMS: atom_id res chain seq x y z
N MET A 1 8.93 -16.70 11.97
CA MET A 1 10.12 -15.92 11.55
C MET A 1 9.61 -14.55 11.17
N ASN A 2 10.16 -13.49 11.76
CA ASN A 2 9.73 -12.12 11.47
C ASN A 2 10.25 -11.72 10.10
N ASP A 3 9.45 -11.93 9.06
CA ASP A 3 9.60 -11.18 7.82
C ASP A 3 9.36 -9.73 8.17
N ALA A 4 10.42 -8.91 8.09
CA ALA A 4 10.29 -7.47 8.13
C ALA A 4 9.37 -7.07 6.97
N THR A 5 8.09 -6.93 7.27
CA THR A 5 7.08 -6.56 6.28
C THR A 5 7.29 -5.08 6.01
N TYR A 6 7.86 -4.76 4.86
CA TYR A 6 7.95 -3.37 4.40
C TYR A 6 6.54 -2.93 4.03
N THR A 7 6.02 -1.93 4.75
CA THR A 7 4.69 -1.37 4.51
C THR A 7 4.79 0.05 3.96
N LEU A 8 3.72 0.55 3.34
CA LEU A 8 3.69 1.93 2.85
C LEU A 8 3.85 2.95 3.99
N LYS A 9 3.44 2.61 5.21
CA LYS A 9 3.69 3.41 6.41
C LYS A 9 5.17 3.69 6.62
N MET A 10 6.03 2.69 6.40
CA MET A 10 7.49 2.88 6.42
C MET A 10 7.94 3.76 5.24
N PHE A 11 7.34 3.63 4.06
CA PHE A 11 7.68 4.44 2.88
C PHE A 11 7.38 5.92 3.03
N PHE A 12 6.23 6.24 3.59
CA PHE A 12 5.85 7.61 3.86
C PHE A 12 6.55 8.19 5.10
N SER A 13 7.45 7.43 5.74
CA SER A 13 8.11 7.81 7.00
C SER A 13 7.12 8.20 8.09
N LEU A 14 5.92 7.61 8.06
CA LEU A 14 4.84 7.86 9.01
C LEU A 14 5.05 6.97 10.23
N GLY A 15 6.13 7.26 10.97
CA GLY A 15 6.42 6.67 12.28
C GLY A 15 5.42 7.16 13.32
N GLY A 16 4.18 6.65 13.26
CA GLY A 16 3.17 6.75 14.32
C GLY A 16 2.53 8.13 14.55
N LYS A 17 3.14 9.24 14.11
CA LYS A 17 2.56 10.59 14.17
C LYS A 17 2.76 11.32 12.84
N PRO A 18 1.71 11.94 12.27
CA PRO A 18 1.85 12.71 11.05
C PRO A 18 2.73 13.94 11.30
N SER A 19 3.52 14.32 10.29
CA SER A 19 4.32 15.54 10.36
C SER A 19 3.41 16.76 10.55
N PRO A 20 3.89 17.83 11.20
CA PRO A 20 3.11 19.07 11.37
C PRO A 20 2.60 19.66 10.04
N GLU A 21 3.30 19.40 8.95
CA GLU A 21 2.90 19.82 7.60
C GLU A 21 1.67 19.07 7.09
N VAL A 22 1.60 17.76 7.31
CA VAL A 22 0.44 16.93 6.91
C VAL A 22 -0.81 17.37 7.68
N LYS A 23 -0.67 17.61 9.00
CA LYS A 23 -1.76 18.14 9.83
C LYS A 23 -2.26 19.50 9.33
N SER A 24 -1.33 20.43 9.10
CA SER A 24 -1.65 21.77 8.62
C SER A 24 -2.30 21.79 7.23
N LYS A 25 -1.99 20.81 6.35
CA LYS A 25 -2.62 20.69 5.04
C LYS A 25 -4.06 20.17 5.16
N MET A 26 -4.29 19.13 5.96
CA MET A 26 -5.65 18.61 6.19
C MET A 26 -6.58 19.63 6.86
N GLU A 27 -6.09 20.40 7.83
CA GLU A 27 -6.87 21.43 8.51
C GLU A 27 -7.33 22.57 7.59
N ARG A 28 -6.66 22.75 6.44
CA ARG A 28 -6.97 23.76 5.42
C ARG A 28 -7.82 23.22 4.28
N ASN A 29 -8.28 21.96 4.35
CA ASN A 29 -9.05 21.32 3.30
C ASN A 29 -10.57 21.57 3.44
N ASP A 30 -11.24 22.07 2.40
CA ASP A 30 -12.67 22.41 2.42
C ASP A 30 -13.61 21.29 2.89
N PRO A 31 -13.43 20.02 2.48
CA PRO A 31 -14.28 18.92 2.95
C PRO A 31 -14.03 18.56 4.43
N ALA A 32 -12.78 18.73 4.90
CA ALA A 32 -12.47 18.61 6.32
C ALA A 32 -13.06 19.78 7.13
N LEU A 33 -13.24 20.97 6.51
CA LEU A 33 -13.90 22.11 7.13
C LEU A 33 -15.41 21.87 7.31
N LEU A 34 -16.12 21.37 6.30
CA LEU A 34 -17.56 21.06 6.43
C LEU A 34 -17.82 20.00 7.50
N LEU A 35 -16.98 18.98 7.55
CA LEU A 35 -17.03 17.97 8.57
C LEU A 35 -16.68 18.53 9.96
N ARG A 36 -15.66 19.38 10.04
CA ARG A 36 -15.28 20.09 11.27
C ARG A 36 -16.44 20.91 11.81
N GLU A 37 -17.16 21.63 10.95
CA GLU A 37 -18.33 22.42 11.34
C GLU A 37 -19.42 21.51 11.93
N LYS A 38 -19.78 20.42 11.24
CA LYS A 38 -20.78 19.44 11.74
C LYS A 38 -20.39 18.82 13.08
N ILE A 39 -19.13 18.39 13.21
CA ILE A 39 -18.61 17.79 14.45
C ILE A 39 -18.54 18.83 15.56
N SER A 40 -18.09 20.05 15.26
CA SER A 40 -17.98 21.13 16.26
C SER A 40 -19.35 21.64 16.70
N ALA A 41 -20.35 21.63 15.82
CA ALA A 41 -21.73 21.99 16.15
C ALA A 41 -22.38 20.97 17.10
N THR A 42 -21.98 19.69 17.00
CA THR A 42 -22.59 18.61 17.79
C THR A 42 -21.80 18.31 19.07
N MET A 43 -20.47 18.34 19.02
CA MET A 43 -19.56 17.93 20.12
C MET A 43 -18.64 19.05 20.61
N GLY A 44 -18.80 20.28 20.11
CA GLY A 44 -17.94 21.41 20.46
C GLY A 44 -16.52 21.32 19.88
N LYS A 45 -15.72 22.38 20.10
CA LYS A 45 -14.35 22.51 19.58
C LYS A 45 -13.41 21.37 20.04
N ASN A 46 -13.64 20.86 21.25
CA ASN A 46 -12.84 19.75 21.80
C ASN A 46 -13.17 18.42 21.12
N GLY A 47 -14.43 18.21 20.70
CA GLY A 47 -14.85 17.03 19.94
C GLY A 47 -14.16 16.93 18.58
N TRP A 48 -13.98 18.05 17.89
CA TRP A 48 -13.19 18.08 16.64
C TRP A 48 -11.73 17.71 16.85
N SER A 49 -11.09 18.22 17.90
CA SER A 49 -9.69 17.90 18.19
C SER A 49 -9.49 16.38 18.33
N ALA A 50 -10.35 15.74 19.13
CA ALA A 50 -10.32 14.29 19.32
C ALA A 50 -10.62 13.51 18.03
N ALA A 51 -11.67 13.91 17.29
CA ALA A 51 -12.05 13.26 16.03
C ALA A 51 -10.93 13.35 14.98
N SER A 52 -10.29 14.53 14.86
CA SER A 52 -9.19 14.74 13.92
C SER A 52 -8.01 13.81 14.21
N GLU A 53 -7.64 13.65 15.48
CA GLU A 53 -6.55 12.75 15.89
C GLU A 53 -6.83 11.29 15.53
N GLU A 54 -8.06 10.82 15.76
CA GLU A 54 -8.45 9.45 15.39
C GLU A 54 -8.51 9.27 13.87
N ILE A 55 -9.01 10.26 13.12
CA ILE A 55 -8.98 10.25 11.64
C ILE A 55 -7.54 10.10 11.13
N TYR A 56 -6.58 10.82 11.71
CA TYR A 56 -5.16 10.70 11.34
C TYR A 56 -4.59 9.32 11.64
N LYS A 57 -4.94 8.76 12.81
CA LYS A 57 -4.51 7.43 13.19
C LYS A 57 -5.03 6.39 12.21
N LYS A 58 -6.33 6.44 11.87
CA LYS A 58 -6.95 5.57 10.87
C LYS A 58 -6.34 5.76 9.49
N ALA A 59 -6.07 6.99 9.05
CA ALA A 59 -5.38 7.26 7.79
C ALA A 59 -3.97 6.63 7.75
N THR A 60 -3.28 6.58 8.89
CA THR A 60 -1.96 5.93 9.00
C THR A 60 -2.08 4.41 8.98
N ASP A 61 -3.12 3.86 9.60
CA ASP A 61 -3.40 2.42 9.58
C ASP A 61 -3.79 1.94 8.17
N LEU A 62 -4.46 2.79 7.38
CA LEU A 62 -4.76 2.52 5.97
C LEU A 62 -3.51 2.41 5.07
N LEU A 63 -2.35 2.84 5.57
CA LEU A 63 -1.05 2.71 4.89
C LEU A 63 -0.28 1.48 5.34
N ASP A 64 -0.87 0.61 6.16
CA ASP A 64 -0.29 -0.69 6.54
C ASP A 64 -0.42 -1.73 5.42
N ILE A 65 -0.19 -1.30 4.18
CA ILE A 65 -0.24 -2.13 2.98
C ILE A 65 1.17 -2.69 2.74
N SER A 66 1.29 -4.02 2.66
CA SER A 66 2.53 -4.72 2.33
C SER A 66 2.94 -4.44 0.90
N VAL A 67 4.21 -4.11 0.74
CA VAL A 67 4.78 -3.74 -0.57
C VAL A 67 5.05 -4.99 -1.38
N SER A 68 5.49 -6.05 -0.71
CA SER A 68 5.59 -7.38 -1.27
C SER A 68 4.25 -7.80 -1.87
N ASP A 69 3.14 -7.54 -1.18
CA ASP A 69 1.79 -7.94 -1.64
C ASP A 69 1.38 -7.15 -2.89
N VAL A 70 1.71 -5.85 -2.95
CA VAL A 70 1.46 -5.03 -4.14
C VAL A 70 2.26 -5.56 -5.34
N LEU A 71 3.54 -5.89 -5.15
CA LEU A 71 4.40 -6.45 -6.21
C LEU A 71 3.93 -7.84 -6.65
N LEU A 72 3.59 -8.72 -5.70
CA LEU A 72 3.07 -10.05 -5.97
C LEU A 72 1.74 -10.01 -6.72
N GLY A 73 0.83 -9.10 -6.33
CA GLY A 73 -0.43 -8.88 -7.04
C GLY A 73 -0.23 -8.41 -8.49
N ALA A 74 0.84 -7.66 -8.76
CA ALA A 74 1.21 -7.26 -10.11
C ALA A 74 1.84 -8.41 -10.91
N TRP A 75 2.76 -9.16 -10.32
CA TRP A 75 3.41 -10.30 -10.97
C TRP A 75 2.46 -11.44 -11.24
N ASN A 76 1.49 -11.69 -10.36
CA ASN A 76 0.50 -12.73 -10.58
C ASN A 76 -0.35 -12.50 -11.85
N LYS A 77 -0.51 -11.23 -12.27
CA LYS A 77 -1.21 -10.86 -13.51
C LYS A 77 -0.33 -10.97 -14.75
N TYR A 78 0.95 -11.33 -14.59
CA TYR A 78 1.90 -11.38 -15.68
C TYR A 78 1.69 -12.63 -16.52
N GLN A 79 1.09 -12.45 -17.70
CA GLN A 79 0.70 -13.53 -18.62
C GLN A 79 1.85 -14.50 -18.95
N ALA A 80 3.10 -14.01 -18.96
CA ALA A 80 4.26 -14.86 -19.23
C ALA A 80 4.49 -15.94 -18.17
N LEU A 81 3.89 -15.82 -16.97
CA LEU A 81 3.95 -16.83 -15.93
C LEU A 81 3.02 -18.02 -16.19
N LYS A 82 1.96 -17.85 -16.99
CA LYS A 82 0.98 -18.92 -17.26
C LYS A 82 1.59 -20.16 -17.89
N LYS A 83 2.69 -20.01 -18.65
CA LYS A 83 3.41 -21.17 -19.21
C LYS A 83 3.90 -22.13 -18.13
N TYR A 84 4.17 -21.65 -16.91
CA TYR A 84 4.61 -22.48 -15.79
C TYR A 84 3.48 -23.26 -15.10
N LEU A 85 2.24 -23.15 -15.59
CA LEU A 85 1.12 -24.02 -15.22
C LEU A 85 1.17 -25.38 -15.96
N ASP A 86 1.92 -25.46 -17.07
CA ASP A 86 2.11 -26.69 -17.84
C ASP A 86 3.02 -27.68 -17.08
N LYS A 87 2.40 -28.69 -16.48
CA LYS A 87 3.09 -29.71 -15.67
C LYS A 87 3.91 -30.71 -16.48
N GLU A 88 3.64 -30.85 -17.78
CA GLU A 88 4.44 -31.72 -18.65
C GLU A 88 5.78 -31.06 -18.96
N LYS A 89 5.75 -29.74 -19.18
CA LYS A 89 6.94 -28.94 -19.47
C LYS A 89 7.69 -28.49 -18.22
N TYR A 90 6.98 -28.30 -17.10
CA TYR A 90 7.52 -27.79 -15.85
C TYR A 90 7.11 -28.69 -14.67
N PRO A 91 7.87 -29.76 -14.40
CA PRO A 91 7.57 -30.70 -13.32
C PRO A 91 7.57 -30.05 -11.93
N SER A 92 6.71 -30.52 -11.03
CA SER A 92 6.53 -29.96 -9.68
C SER A 92 7.77 -30.08 -8.78
N THR A 93 8.69 -30.97 -9.10
CA THR A 93 9.96 -31.15 -8.37
C THR A 93 11.01 -30.10 -8.72
N GLN A 94 10.79 -29.30 -9.77
CA GLN A 94 11.77 -28.32 -10.25
C GLN A 94 11.39 -26.90 -9.84
N SER A 95 12.33 -26.22 -9.17
CA SER A 95 12.26 -24.77 -8.96
C SER A 95 12.82 -24.03 -10.18
N ILE A 96 12.07 -23.06 -10.67
CA ILE A 96 12.39 -22.28 -11.86
C ILE A 96 12.65 -20.83 -11.45
N LEU A 97 13.80 -20.32 -11.87
CA LEU A 97 14.13 -18.90 -11.70
C LEU A 97 13.63 -18.13 -12.93
N VAL A 98 12.70 -17.21 -12.70
CA VAL A 98 12.08 -16.40 -13.75
C VAL A 98 12.59 -14.97 -13.61
N PRO A 99 13.61 -14.56 -14.38
CA PRO A 99 14.03 -13.18 -14.41
C PRO A 99 12.92 -12.32 -15.01
N LEU A 100 12.56 -11.26 -14.32
CA LEU A 100 11.62 -10.27 -14.81
C LEU A 100 12.41 -9.12 -15.46
N SER A 101 11.98 -8.70 -16.64
CA SER A 101 12.43 -7.44 -17.22
C SER A 101 12.10 -6.28 -16.29
N GLU A 102 12.77 -5.15 -16.47
CA GLU A 102 12.34 -3.91 -15.83
C GLU A 102 10.87 -3.65 -16.12
N HIS A 103 10.12 -3.35 -15.07
CA HIS A 103 8.70 -3.06 -15.20
C HIS A 103 8.25 -2.07 -14.14
N THR A 104 7.16 -1.38 -14.46
CA THR A 104 6.52 -0.43 -13.57
C THR A 104 5.22 -1.02 -13.05
N VAL A 105 5.10 -1.11 -11.72
CA VAL A 105 3.88 -1.49 -11.01
C VAL A 105 3.18 -0.22 -10.55
N LYS A 106 1.90 -0.07 -10.89
CA LYS A 106 1.05 1.01 -10.36
C LYS A 106 -0.03 0.40 -9.48
N SER A 107 -0.31 1.04 -8.36
CA SER A 107 -1.38 0.63 -7.45
C SER A 107 -2.12 1.85 -6.93
N GLU A 108 -3.45 1.76 -6.90
CA GLU A 108 -4.32 2.82 -6.41
C GLU A 108 -5.28 2.23 -5.37
N HIS A 109 -5.45 2.93 -4.25
CA HIS A 109 -6.34 2.54 -3.17
C HIS A 109 -7.19 3.74 -2.76
N ASN A 110 -8.49 3.53 -2.55
CA ASN A 110 -9.42 4.60 -2.20
C ASN A 110 -10.17 4.30 -0.88
N PRO A 111 -9.46 4.15 0.25
CA PRO A 111 -10.10 3.88 1.53
C PRO A 111 -10.86 5.10 2.02
N HIS A 112 -11.82 4.89 2.92
CA HIS A 112 -12.57 5.96 3.56
C HIS A 112 -12.75 5.70 5.06
N VAL A 113 -12.90 6.78 5.81
CA VAL A 113 -13.27 6.78 7.22
C VAL A 113 -14.68 7.33 7.33
N GLU A 114 -15.63 6.50 7.73
CA GLU A 114 -16.98 6.94 8.10
C GLU A 114 -16.97 7.50 9.52
N ILE A 115 -17.71 8.58 9.74
CA ILE A 115 -17.74 9.29 11.01
C ILE A 115 -19.15 9.26 11.54
N LEU A 116 -19.27 8.72 12.74
CA LEU A 116 -20.52 8.61 13.46
C LEU A 116 -20.48 9.52 14.70
N VAL A 117 -21.61 10.16 14.99
CA VAL A 117 -21.83 10.88 16.25
C VAL A 117 -23.12 10.34 16.84
N ASN A 118 -23.06 9.80 18.06
CA ASN A 118 -24.19 9.08 18.68
C ASN A 118 -24.76 7.98 17.76
N ASP A 119 -23.88 7.20 17.13
CA ASP A 119 -24.21 6.14 16.17
C ASP A 119 -24.92 6.61 14.89
N GLU A 120 -25.04 7.92 14.66
CA GLU A 120 -25.58 8.47 13.41
C GLU A 120 -24.44 8.91 12.47
N PRO A 121 -24.46 8.50 11.19
CA PRO A 121 -23.44 8.89 10.22
C PRO A 121 -23.55 10.39 9.89
N VAL A 122 -22.51 11.15 10.22
CA VAL A 122 -22.46 12.61 9.95
C VAL A 122 -21.69 12.94 8.67
N GLY A 123 -20.91 11.99 8.17
CA GLY A 123 -20.14 12.11 6.93
C GLY A 123 -19.06 11.04 6.81
N LYS A 124 -18.30 11.12 5.73
CA LYS A 124 -17.10 10.29 5.50
C LYS A 124 -15.96 11.13 4.96
N ILE A 125 -14.73 10.70 5.21
CA ILE A 125 -13.53 11.22 4.57
C ILE A 125 -12.95 10.13 3.67
N THR A 126 -12.75 10.45 2.41
CA THR A 126 -12.14 9.60 1.40
C THR A 126 -10.68 9.96 1.25
N PHE A 127 -9.82 8.94 1.28
CA PHE A 127 -8.40 9.06 0.99
C PHE A 127 -8.12 8.42 -0.36
N GLN A 128 -7.12 8.94 -1.06
CA GLN A 128 -6.62 8.36 -2.31
C GLN A 128 -5.13 8.12 -2.14
N ILE A 129 -4.72 6.87 -2.30
CA ILE A 129 -3.33 6.44 -2.23
C ILE A 129 -2.93 5.99 -3.63
N ALA A 130 -1.95 6.64 -4.22
CA ALA A 130 -1.42 6.27 -5.54
C ALA A 130 0.06 5.93 -5.41
N LEU A 131 0.45 4.77 -5.91
CA LEU A 131 1.80 4.21 -5.83
C LEU A 131 2.31 3.88 -7.22
N THR A 132 3.59 4.11 -7.44
CA THR A 132 4.30 3.67 -8.64
C THR A 132 5.65 3.12 -8.20
N PHE A 133 5.90 1.85 -8.51
CA PHE A 133 7.17 1.17 -8.29
C PHE A 133 7.83 0.84 -9.63
N THR A 134 9.11 1.13 -9.78
CA THR A 134 9.95 0.60 -10.85
C THR A 134 10.86 -0.45 -10.25
N VAL A 135 10.75 -1.67 -10.77
CA VAL A 135 11.51 -2.83 -10.30
C VAL A 135 12.51 -3.24 -11.36
N ARG A 136 13.77 -3.38 -10.98
CA ARG A 136 14.87 -3.83 -11.85
C ARG A 136 15.55 -5.06 -11.27
N GLY A 137 15.82 -6.05 -12.12
CA GLY A 137 16.57 -7.25 -11.73
C GLY A 137 15.82 -8.16 -10.74
N ALA A 138 14.48 -8.13 -10.74
CA ALA A 138 13.70 -9.07 -9.95
C ALA A 138 13.73 -10.48 -10.56
N ILE A 139 13.78 -11.50 -9.71
CA ILE A 139 13.75 -12.91 -10.10
C ILE A 139 12.67 -13.59 -9.28
N LEU A 140 11.66 -14.16 -9.94
CA LEU A 140 10.68 -15.01 -9.24
C LEU A 140 11.21 -16.43 -9.11
N ILE A 141 10.83 -17.07 -8.02
CA ILE A 141 11.06 -18.50 -7.79
C ILE A 141 9.70 -19.16 -7.99
N VAL A 142 9.55 -19.92 -9.08
CA VAL A 142 8.30 -20.60 -9.44
C VAL A 142 8.46 -22.10 -9.31
N GLN A 143 7.48 -22.77 -8.73
CA GLN A 143 7.44 -24.22 -8.59
C GLN A 143 5.98 -24.69 -8.52
N ASP A 144 5.67 -25.79 -9.20
CA ASP A 144 4.32 -26.41 -9.18
C ASP A 144 3.18 -25.42 -9.47
N GLY A 145 3.38 -24.55 -10.48
CA GLY A 145 2.40 -23.52 -10.86
C GLY A 145 2.21 -22.40 -9.82
N LYS A 146 3.11 -22.27 -8.84
CA LYS A 146 3.05 -21.26 -7.77
C LYS A 146 4.30 -20.39 -7.74
N ILE A 147 4.15 -19.12 -7.38
CA ILE A 147 5.24 -18.24 -6.99
C ILE A 147 5.60 -18.58 -5.54
N ARG A 148 6.75 -19.22 -5.32
CA ARG A 148 7.25 -19.64 -3.99
C ARG A 148 8.06 -18.56 -3.29
N GLY A 149 8.53 -17.58 -4.04
CA GLY A 149 9.35 -16.50 -3.50
C GLY A 149 9.88 -15.61 -4.61
N PHE A 150 10.65 -14.61 -4.23
CA PHE A 150 11.29 -13.72 -5.17
C PHE A 150 12.57 -13.13 -4.60
N LYS A 151 13.51 -12.82 -5.48
CA LYS A 151 14.67 -11.99 -5.19
C LYS A 151 14.45 -10.64 -5.83
N THR A 152 14.55 -9.57 -5.04
CA THR A 152 14.43 -8.22 -5.57
C THR A 152 15.81 -7.65 -5.86
N GLY A 153 15.95 -7.03 -7.04
CA GLY A 153 17.06 -6.13 -7.30
C GLY A 153 16.75 -4.74 -6.76
N GLU A 154 16.90 -3.73 -7.62
CA GLU A 154 16.64 -2.35 -7.24
C GLU A 154 15.15 -2.02 -7.37
N ILE A 155 14.55 -1.43 -6.32
CA ILE A 155 13.21 -0.88 -6.37
C ILE A 155 13.26 0.62 -6.09
N ARG A 156 12.73 1.37 -7.06
CA ARG A 156 12.48 2.80 -6.97
C ARG A 156 11.00 3.05 -7.04
N GLY A 157 10.58 4.25 -6.68
CA GLY A 157 9.19 4.61 -6.87
C GLY A 157 8.77 5.84 -6.12
N LYS A 158 7.46 6.03 -6.15
CA LYS A 158 6.78 7.22 -5.72
C LYS A 158 5.43 6.87 -5.13
N GLY A 159 5.07 7.57 -4.07
CA GLY A 159 3.76 7.47 -3.43
C GLY A 159 3.13 8.84 -3.25
N THR A 160 1.81 8.90 -3.41
CA THR A 160 0.99 10.06 -3.05
C THR A 160 -0.14 9.65 -2.13
N LEU A 161 -0.44 10.49 -1.15
CA LEU A 161 -1.62 10.40 -0.30
C LEU A 161 -2.42 11.69 -0.45
N LYS A 162 -3.67 11.55 -0.84
CA LYS A 162 -4.65 12.65 -0.88
C LYS A 162 -5.76 12.38 0.10
N CYS A 163 -6.34 13.45 0.63
CA CYS A 163 -7.58 13.44 1.39
C CYS A 163 -8.55 14.36 0.67
N GLU A 164 -9.69 13.83 0.23
CA GLU A 164 -10.73 14.60 -0.46
C GLU A 164 -10.16 15.46 -1.62
N GLY A 165 -9.27 14.84 -2.41
CA GLY A 165 -8.59 15.48 -3.53
C GLY A 165 -7.36 16.34 -3.18
N LEU A 166 -7.21 16.77 -1.92
CA LEU A 166 -6.04 17.55 -1.47
C LEU A 166 -4.82 16.65 -1.25
N LEU A 167 -3.70 16.98 -1.89
CA LEU A 167 -2.42 16.31 -1.68
C LEU A 167 -1.89 16.56 -0.27
N LEU A 168 -1.84 15.51 0.53
CA LEU A 168 -1.30 15.55 1.89
C LEU A 168 0.20 15.28 1.89
N LEU A 169 0.60 14.21 1.21
CA LEU A 169 1.95 13.72 1.19
C LEU A 169 2.31 13.21 -0.19
N GLU A 170 3.53 13.47 -0.60
CA GLU A 170 4.15 12.95 -1.82
C GLU A 170 5.59 12.59 -1.47
N GLN A 171 5.99 11.37 -1.81
CA GLN A 171 7.30 10.85 -1.44
C GLN A 171 7.88 10.05 -2.59
N ASP A 172 9.11 10.39 -2.97
CA ASP A 172 9.94 9.60 -3.87
C ASP A 172 10.93 8.75 -3.04
N PHE A 173 11.26 7.56 -3.55
CA PHE A 173 12.28 6.69 -2.97
C PHE A 173 13.22 6.15 -4.05
N ARG A 174 14.52 6.28 -3.78
CA ARG A 174 15.59 5.93 -4.72
C ARG A 174 16.11 4.50 -4.56
N ALA A 175 15.89 3.87 -3.40
CA ALA A 175 16.18 2.46 -3.18
C ALA A 175 15.43 1.99 -1.92
N ILE A 176 14.49 1.06 -2.06
CA ILE A 176 13.93 0.35 -0.90
C ILE A 176 14.88 -0.81 -0.58
N PRO A 177 15.43 -0.88 0.65
CA PRO A 177 16.25 -2.00 1.06
C PRO A 177 15.35 -3.20 1.37
N LEU A 178 14.79 -3.84 0.34
CA LEU A 178 14.08 -5.10 0.53
C LEU A 178 15.05 -6.20 0.97
N PRO A 179 14.56 -7.22 1.71
CA PRO A 179 15.38 -8.38 1.98
C PRO A 179 15.72 -8.99 0.62
N GLY A 180 17.01 -9.25 0.35
CA GLY A 180 17.46 -9.70 -0.97
C GLY A 180 16.75 -10.96 -1.51
N SER A 181 15.99 -11.64 -0.66
CA SER A 181 14.98 -12.62 -1.01
C SER A 181 13.78 -12.57 -0.05
N VAL A 182 12.58 -12.83 -0.57
CA VAL A 182 11.36 -13.11 0.20
C VAL A 182 10.92 -14.55 -0.11
N ASP A 183 10.66 -15.31 0.95
CA ASP A 183 10.09 -16.67 0.90
C ASP A 183 8.59 -16.60 1.20
N LEU A 184 7.75 -17.22 0.37
CA LEU A 184 6.30 -17.22 0.50
C LEU A 184 5.75 -18.53 1.07
N GLY A 185 6.63 -19.42 1.57
CA GLY A 185 6.23 -20.71 2.13
C GLY A 185 5.52 -21.56 1.08
N ASP A 186 4.22 -21.80 1.28
CA ASP A 186 3.40 -22.61 0.35
C ASP A 186 3.22 -21.98 -1.05
N GLY A 187 3.52 -20.69 -1.18
CA GLY A 187 3.51 -19.95 -2.43
C GLY A 187 2.12 -19.51 -2.89
N ILE A 188 2.12 -18.55 -3.82
CA ILE A 188 0.91 -17.95 -4.38
C ILE A 188 0.62 -18.61 -5.74
N PRO A 189 -0.58 -19.18 -5.97
CA PRO A 189 -0.96 -19.73 -7.27
C PRO A 189 -0.87 -18.69 -8.39
N ILE A 190 -0.30 -19.08 -9.52
CA ILE A 190 -0.30 -18.26 -10.74
C ILE A 190 -1.74 -18.19 -11.26
N ALA A 191 -2.23 -16.97 -11.54
CA ALA A 191 -3.57 -16.76 -12.06
C ALA A 191 -3.74 -17.38 -13.46
N GLU A 192 -4.87 -18.07 -13.67
CA GLU A 192 -5.25 -18.71 -14.93
C GLU A 192 -5.58 -17.74 -16.07
#